data_AF-A0A177EDK4-F1
#
_entry.id   AF-A0A177EDK4-F1
#
_cell.length_a   1.000
_cell.length_b   1.000
_cell.length_c   1.000
_cell.angle_alpha   90.00
_cell.angle_beta   90.00
_cell.angle_gamma   90.00
#
_symmetry.space_group_name_H-M   'P 1'
#
loop_
_entity.id
_entity.type
_entity.pdbx_description
1 polymer ?
#
loop_
_entity_poly.entity_id
_entity_poly.type
_entity_poly.pdbx_seq_one_letter_code
_entity_poly.pdbx_strand_id
1 'polypeptide(L)'
;MWSEDTVNDRNSHKPPETVTGTYLIADQDFPYDIDKIQFRYSYRKDTVSILNINNRAIELNVSVGYIRLRDRISYKEYGEMVFQQIESVLSGKPVVELEISRKEKVIEPLDLADTPIREGNYISFEYTAKHILAFKASMVCLSIFCKRCSTLNIKTIGGDGLDIKKNTKTRFNCIKCTVQLSIDSTFHLIVPSGENRKNLMRIECTGIYNVSIRALSVNCVCSGCSTAHLLELNKKLPCSCGCLLEIMQDKSMPFKEVICRAASTVKMPAKGDVPSLLKTGGTCVHYKKSSRIFIFPCCNTRYACDICHNKHESHPAVLATRMICGKCGIEGPVSPVCGSSVCKASLTGKSSAFWEGGKGSRNKVTMSRKDSKKYSR
;
A
#
# COMPACT_ATOMS: atom_id res chain seq x y z
N MET A 1 -28.82 38.80 -4.94
CA MET A 1 -27.85 39.71 -4.28
C MET A 1 -27.25 39.01 -3.07
N TRP A 2 -25.93 38.94 -3.00
CA TRP A 2 -25.17 38.09 -2.08
C TRP A 2 -24.92 38.80 -0.75
N SER A 3 -25.00 38.09 0.37
CA SER A 3 -24.47 38.57 1.65
C SER A 3 -23.61 37.47 2.28
N GLU A 4 -22.32 37.76 2.48
CA GLU A 4 -21.41 36.92 3.24
C GLU A 4 -21.58 37.25 4.73
N ASP A 5 -22.01 36.29 5.53
CA ASP A 5 -22.02 36.45 6.99
C ASP A 5 -20.57 36.42 7.49
N THR A 6 -19.99 37.60 7.65
CA THR A 6 -18.65 37.78 8.21
C THR A 6 -18.73 37.67 9.74
N VAL A 7 -18.30 36.53 10.29
CA VAL A 7 -17.84 36.52 11.70
C VAL A 7 -16.51 37.29 11.70
N ASN A 8 -16.59 38.48 12.27
CA ASN A 8 -15.55 39.51 12.28
C ASN A 8 -14.31 39.01 13.03
N ASP A 9 -13.34 38.42 12.33
CA ASP A 9 -12.00 38.18 12.86
C ASP A 9 -10.98 38.47 11.75
N ARG A 10 -10.40 39.68 11.79
CA ARG A 10 -9.55 40.27 10.74
C ARG A 10 -8.18 39.59 10.57
N ASN A 11 -8.01 38.32 10.96
CA ASN A 11 -6.73 37.62 10.85
C ASN A 11 -6.86 36.10 10.63
N SER A 12 -7.68 35.65 9.68
CA SER A 12 -7.56 34.28 9.20
C SER A 12 -7.87 34.13 7.71
N HIS A 13 -6.93 33.54 6.96
CA HIS A 13 -7.12 33.00 5.60
C HIS A 13 -8.04 31.77 5.60
N LYS A 14 -9.15 31.78 6.35
CA LYS A 14 -10.13 30.69 6.36
C LYS A 14 -11.32 31.06 5.47
N PRO A 15 -11.78 30.17 4.59
CA PRO A 15 -12.98 30.40 3.80
C PRO A 15 -14.19 30.57 4.73
N PRO A 16 -15.20 31.38 4.36
CA PRO A 16 -16.42 31.56 5.15
C PRO A 16 -17.08 30.22 5.44
N GLU A 17 -17.63 30.03 6.63
CA GLU A 17 -18.20 28.73 7.03
C GLU A 17 -19.55 28.43 6.34
N THR A 18 -20.29 29.48 6.00
CA THR A 18 -21.60 29.41 5.36
C THR A 18 -21.81 30.61 4.42
N VAL A 19 -22.56 30.40 3.34
CA VAL A 19 -23.04 31.49 2.46
C VAL A 19 -24.56 31.43 2.35
N THR A 20 -25.19 32.60 2.39
CA THR A 20 -26.63 32.76 2.25
C THR A 20 -27.00 33.41 0.93
N GLY A 21 -27.91 32.79 0.18
CA GLY A 21 -28.50 33.32 -1.03
C GLY A 21 -29.98 33.62 -0.81
N THR A 22 -30.47 34.73 -1.39
CA THR A 22 -31.91 35.04 -1.41
C THR A 22 -32.37 35.09 -2.86
N TYR A 23 -33.40 34.30 -3.17
CA TYR A 23 -34.12 34.32 -4.44
C TYR A 23 -35.47 35.02 -4.24
N LEU A 24 -35.80 35.93 -5.15
CA LEU A 24 -37.10 36.61 -5.19
C LEU A 24 -37.95 35.93 -6.25
N ILE A 25 -39.14 35.46 -5.87
CA ILE A 25 -40.05 34.81 -6.80
C ILE A 25 -40.83 35.93 -7.50
N ALA A 26 -40.57 36.12 -8.79
CA ALA A 26 -41.20 37.17 -9.59
C ALA A 26 -42.40 36.65 -10.43
N ASP A 27 -42.56 35.33 -10.53
CA ASP A 27 -43.63 34.70 -11.33
C ASP A 27 -44.97 34.71 -10.58
N GLN A 28 -46.01 35.26 -11.21
CA GLN A 28 -47.37 35.29 -10.65
C GLN A 28 -48.04 33.91 -10.62
N ASP A 29 -47.52 32.94 -11.39
CA ASP A 29 -48.05 31.58 -11.50
C ASP A 29 -47.33 30.57 -10.57
N PHE A 30 -46.49 31.04 -9.63
CA PHE A 30 -45.83 30.13 -8.68
C PHE A 30 -46.87 29.52 -7.73
N PRO A 31 -46.93 28.18 -7.59
CA PRO A 31 -48.05 27.51 -6.91
C PRO A 31 -48.07 27.68 -5.38
N TYR A 32 -47.13 28.43 -4.81
CA TYR A 32 -47.02 28.67 -3.36
C TYR A 32 -46.97 30.18 -3.08
N ASP A 33 -47.67 30.62 -2.04
CA ASP A 33 -47.76 32.02 -1.61
C ASP A 33 -46.47 32.47 -0.88
N ILE A 34 -45.38 32.61 -1.65
CA ILE A 34 -44.03 32.85 -1.14
C ILE A 34 -43.34 33.90 -2.01
N ASP A 35 -43.07 35.07 -1.47
CA ASP A 35 -42.43 36.18 -2.20
C ASP A 35 -40.90 36.01 -2.36
N LYS A 36 -40.28 35.31 -1.40
CA LYS A 36 -38.82 35.13 -1.35
C LYS A 36 -38.43 33.82 -0.69
N ILE A 37 -37.41 33.18 -1.22
CA ILE A 37 -36.78 32.01 -0.63
C ILE A 37 -35.35 32.32 -0.25
N GLN A 38 -34.99 32.02 0.99
CA GLN A 38 -33.62 32.13 1.48
C GLN A 38 -33.01 30.74 1.62
N PHE A 39 -31.76 30.62 1.18
CA PHE A 39 -31.00 29.38 1.23
C PHE A 39 -29.70 29.64 1.95
N ARG A 40 -29.27 28.69 2.77
CA ARG A 40 -27.98 28.68 3.43
C ARG A 40 -27.23 27.44 3.00
N TYR A 41 -26.07 27.64 2.38
CA TYR A 41 -25.14 26.57 2.08
C TYR A 41 -24.04 26.53 3.14
N SER A 42 -23.79 25.35 3.70
CA SER A 42 -22.70 25.12 4.66
C SER A 42 -21.55 24.38 4.00
N TYR A 43 -20.41 25.06 3.85
CA TYR A 43 -19.19 24.47 3.27
C TYR A 43 -18.61 23.33 4.09
N ARG A 44 -18.84 23.34 5.41
CA ARG A 44 -18.39 22.30 6.34
C ARG A 44 -19.21 21.02 6.22
N LYS A 45 -20.53 21.16 6.10
CA LYS A 45 -21.46 20.02 6.10
C LYS A 45 -21.81 19.54 4.69
N ASP A 46 -21.50 20.33 3.65
CA ASP A 46 -21.87 20.06 2.26
C ASP A 46 -23.40 19.90 2.11
N THR A 47 -24.14 20.81 2.76
CA THR A 47 -25.60 20.78 2.82
C THR A 47 -26.17 22.18 2.55
N VAL A 48 -27.24 22.24 1.76
CA VAL A 48 -28.09 23.41 1.59
C VAL A 48 -29.27 23.24 2.55
N SER A 49 -29.59 24.32 3.24
CA SER A 49 -30.74 24.42 4.13
C SER A 49 -31.59 25.59 3.65
N ILE A 50 -32.90 25.39 3.55
CA ILE A 50 -33.84 26.48 3.26
C ILE A 50 -34.11 27.19 4.58
N LEU A 51 -33.99 28.51 4.58
CA LEU A 51 -34.30 29.35 5.71
C LEU A 51 -35.72 29.92 5.54
N ASN A 52 -36.46 29.96 6.65
CA ASN A 52 -37.74 30.65 6.76
C ASN A 52 -38.92 30.07 5.94
N ILE A 53 -38.82 28.82 5.46
CA ILE A 53 -39.91 28.11 4.76
C ILE A 53 -39.97 26.66 5.24
N ASN A 54 -41.10 26.25 5.78
CA ASN A 54 -41.39 24.86 6.19
C ASN A 54 -42.34 24.19 5.18
N ASN A 55 -41.88 24.04 3.92
CA ASN A 55 -42.65 23.32 2.90
C ASN A 55 -41.84 22.14 2.34
N ARG A 56 -42.31 20.93 2.65
CA ARG A 56 -41.65 19.66 2.33
C ARG A 56 -41.49 19.42 0.83
N ALA A 57 -42.40 19.94 -0.01
CA ALA A 57 -42.30 19.83 -1.46
C ALA A 57 -41.13 20.65 -2.02
N ILE A 58 -40.90 21.85 -1.47
CA ILE A 58 -39.78 22.72 -1.88
C ILE A 58 -38.46 22.11 -1.39
N GLU A 59 -38.42 21.58 -0.17
CA GLU A 59 -37.26 20.89 0.39
C GLU A 59 -36.85 19.66 -0.45
N LEU A 60 -37.82 18.86 -0.89
CA LEU A 60 -37.60 17.69 -1.75
C LEU A 60 -37.11 18.07 -3.16
N ASN A 61 -37.66 19.12 -3.78
CA ASN A 61 -37.22 19.56 -5.11
C ASN A 61 -35.82 20.19 -5.10
N VAL A 62 -35.45 20.89 -4.03
CA VAL A 62 -34.12 21.49 -3.85
C VAL A 62 -33.05 20.43 -3.51
N SER A 63 -33.42 19.36 -2.81
CA SER A 63 -32.50 18.30 -2.41
C SER A 63 -32.16 17.28 -3.51
N VAL A 64 -32.88 17.28 -4.64
CA VAL A 64 -32.65 16.34 -5.77
C VAL A 64 -31.49 16.75 -6.68
N GLY A 65 -30.95 17.96 -6.56
CA GLY A 65 -29.92 18.51 -7.47
C GLY A 65 -28.45 18.27 -7.10
N TYR A 66 -28.12 17.48 -6.06
CA TYR A 66 -26.71 17.35 -5.62
C TYR A 66 -25.86 16.49 -6.57
N ILE A 67 -25.19 17.14 -7.51
CA ILE A 67 -24.03 16.56 -8.19
C ILE A 67 -22.77 16.85 -7.34
N ARG A 68 -22.19 15.79 -6.78
CA ARG A 68 -20.91 15.80 -6.06
C ARG A 68 -19.75 16.02 -7.04
N LEU A 69 -19.49 17.27 -7.42
CA LEU A 69 -18.30 17.68 -8.17
C LEU A 69 -17.50 18.73 -7.37
N ARG A 70 -17.00 18.33 -6.20
CA ARG A 70 -16.20 19.21 -5.32
C ARG A 70 -14.77 19.39 -5.82
N ASP A 71 -14.24 18.41 -6.56
CA ASP A 71 -12.79 18.31 -6.82
C ASP A 71 -12.26 19.24 -7.92
N ARG A 72 -13.07 20.14 -8.50
CA ARG A 72 -12.64 20.97 -9.65
C ARG A 72 -13.06 22.45 -9.59
N ILE A 73 -13.69 22.89 -8.50
CA ILE A 73 -14.38 24.18 -8.45
C ILE A 73 -14.11 24.84 -7.09
N SER A 74 -13.87 26.16 -7.07
CA SER A 74 -13.69 26.91 -5.82
C SER A 74 -14.99 26.95 -4.99
N TYR A 75 -14.88 27.18 -3.68
CA TYR A 75 -16.06 27.29 -2.80
C TYR A 75 -17.08 28.35 -3.27
N LYS A 76 -16.60 29.42 -3.90
CA LYS A 76 -17.46 30.48 -4.43
C LYS A 76 -18.21 30.02 -5.68
N GLU A 77 -17.48 29.51 -6.67
CA GLU A 77 -18.04 28.99 -7.93
C GLU A 77 -18.99 27.80 -7.70
N TYR A 78 -18.72 26.94 -6.71
CA TYR A 78 -19.62 25.83 -6.36
C TYR A 78 -20.93 26.33 -5.73
N GLY A 79 -20.84 27.35 -4.87
CA GLY A 79 -22.02 28.02 -4.32
C GLY A 79 -22.88 28.64 -5.42
N GLU A 80 -22.26 29.36 -6.36
CA GLU A 80 -22.93 29.94 -7.54
C GLU A 80 -23.66 28.90 -8.38
N MET A 81 -23.00 27.77 -8.68
CA MET A 81 -23.61 26.67 -9.44
C MET A 81 -24.82 26.08 -8.72
N VAL A 82 -24.70 25.80 -7.42
CA VAL A 82 -25.80 25.24 -6.62
C VAL A 82 -27.00 26.19 -6.60
N PHE A 83 -26.77 27.50 -6.47
CA PHE A 83 -27.85 28.48 -6.49
C PHE A 83 -28.52 28.62 -7.86
N GLN A 84 -27.75 28.59 -8.96
CA GLN A 84 -28.33 28.61 -10.32
C GLN A 84 -29.20 27.39 -10.61
N GLN A 85 -28.81 26.21 -10.13
CA GLN A 85 -29.63 25.01 -10.26
C GLN A 85 -30.93 25.12 -9.48
N ILE A 86 -30.87 25.66 -8.26
CA ILE A 86 -32.06 25.92 -7.44
C ILE A 86 -33.00 26.92 -8.13
N GLU A 87 -32.45 28.00 -8.69
CA GLU A 87 -33.22 28.99 -9.45
C GLU A 87 -33.89 28.37 -10.69
N SER A 88 -33.18 27.52 -11.43
CA SER A 88 -33.72 26.81 -12.61
C SER A 88 -34.87 25.85 -12.25
N VAL A 89 -34.75 25.12 -11.14
CA VAL A 89 -35.79 24.20 -10.64
C VAL A 89 -37.04 24.99 -10.23
N LEU A 90 -36.87 26.15 -9.61
CA LEU A 90 -37.98 26.98 -9.13
C LEU A 90 -38.68 27.75 -10.26
N SER A 91 -37.94 28.20 -11.27
CA SER A 91 -38.52 28.92 -12.41
C SER A 91 -39.06 28.01 -13.53
N GLY A 92 -39.01 26.68 -13.35
CA GLY A 92 -39.46 25.70 -14.36
C GLY A 92 -38.67 25.72 -15.68
N LYS A 93 -37.51 26.39 -15.72
CA LYS A 93 -36.67 26.49 -16.92
C LYS A 93 -35.73 25.28 -16.97
N PRO A 94 -35.42 24.74 -18.17
CA PRO A 94 -34.49 23.62 -18.28
C PRO A 94 -33.13 24.02 -17.70
N VAL A 95 -32.54 23.14 -16.91
CA VAL A 95 -31.22 23.35 -16.31
C VAL A 95 -30.23 23.62 -17.43
N VAL A 96 -29.71 24.84 -17.48
CA VAL A 96 -28.62 25.20 -18.38
C VAL A 96 -27.41 24.41 -17.91
N GLU A 97 -26.99 23.40 -18.68
CA GLU A 97 -25.66 22.83 -18.51
C GLU A 97 -24.67 23.98 -18.72
N LEU A 98 -24.12 24.49 -17.61
CA LEU A 98 -22.98 25.40 -17.69
C LEU A 98 -21.90 24.65 -18.45
N GLU A 99 -21.59 25.10 -19.67
CA GLU A 99 -20.34 24.75 -20.32
C GLU A 99 -19.23 25.28 -19.42
N ILE A 100 -18.75 24.41 -18.52
CA ILE A 100 -17.54 24.63 -17.78
C ILE A 100 -16.50 24.82 -18.86
N SER A 101 -16.09 26.08 -19.10
CA SER A 101 -14.91 26.36 -19.90
C SER A 101 -13.84 25.49 -19.27
N ARG A 102 -13.42 24.44 -19.99
CA ARG A 102 -12.37 23.57 -19.52
C ARG A 102 -11.23 24.54 -19.29
N LYS A 103 -10.92 24.87 -18.03
CA LYS A 103 -9.61 25.41 -17.71
C LYS A 103 -8.71 24.41 -18.39
N GLU A 104 -8.03 24.85 -19.45
CA GLU A 104 -7.03 24.03 -20.11
C GLU A 104 -6.27 23.38 -18.98
N LYS A 105 -6.11 22.04 -19.04
CA LYS A 105 -5.20 21.37 -18.13
C LYS A 105 -3.96 22.23 -18.16
N VAL A 106 -3.71 22.99 -17.09
CA VAL A 106 -2.37 23.44 -16.81
C VAL A 106 -1.69 22.09 -16.69
N ILE A 107 -0.96 21.74 -17.75
CA ILE A 107 -0.02 20.64 -17.71
C ILE A 107 0.95 21.16 -16.67
N GLU A 108 0.66 20.88 -15.40
CA GLU A 108 1.66 21.01 -14.37
C GLU A 108 2.80 20.17 -14.92
N PRO A 109 3.94 20.80 -15.23
CA PRO A 109 5.07 20.06 -15.74
C PRO A 109 5.28 18.96 -14.71
N LEU A 110 5.22 17.71 -15.17
CA LEU A 110 5.53 16.56 -14.33
C LEU A 110 6.80 16.95 -13.59
N ASP A 111 6.69 17.11 -12.26
CA ASP A 111 7.80 17.53 -11.44
C ASP A 111 8.90 16.50 -11.69
N LEU A 112 9.84 16.88 -12.56
CA LEU A 112 11.02 16.13 -12.95
C LEU A 112 11.94 16.23 -11.74
N ALA A 113 11.49 15.66 -10.63
CA ALA A 113 12.35 15.44 -9.50
C ALA A 113 13.49 14.60 -10.05
N ASP A 114 14.70 15.16 -10.01
CA ASP A 114 15.92 14.38 -10.04
C ASP A 114 15.66 13.18 -9.12
N THR A 115 15.74 11.98 -9.68
CA THR A 115 15.62 10.76 -8.91
C THR A 115 17.04 10.33 -8.61
N PRO A 116 17.71 10.92 -7.60
CA PRO A 116 18.97 10.37 -7.17
C PRO A 116 18.65 8.96 -6.67
N ILE A 117 19.38 7.99 -7.22
CA ILE A 117 19.46 6.63 -6.71
C ILE A 117 20.06 6.75 -5.30
N ARG A 118 19.24 7.03 -4.29
CA ARG A 118 19.70 7.21 -2.90
C ARG A 118 18.88 6.35 -1.94
N GLU A 119 19.59 5.34 -1.45
CA GLU A 119 19.45 4.56 -0.21
C GLU A 119 18.01 4.36 0.31
N GLY A 120 17.47 3.15 0.08
CA GLY A 120 16.22 2.65 0.64
C GLY A 120 15.70 1.43 -0.09
N ASN A 121 14.77 0.67 0.52
CA ASN A 121 14.13 -0.45 -0.17
C ASN A 121 13.20 0.08 -1.27
N TYR A 122 13.30 -0.49 -2.47
CA TYR A 122 12.46 -0.11 -3.60
C TYR A 122 11.88 -1.34 -4.28
N ILE A 123 10.77 -1.16 -4.99
CA ILE A 123 10.21 -2.21 -5.84
C ILE A 123 10.72 -1.99 -7.26
N SER A 124 11.51 -2.97 -7.73
CA SER A 124 11.84 -3.08 -9.14
C SER A 124 10.64 -3.65 -9.91
N PHE A 125 10.37 -3.08 -11.08
CA PHE A 125 9.27 -3.45 -11.96
C PHE A 125 9.80 -3.79 -13.35
N GLU A 126 9.54 -5.01 -13.81
CA GLU A 126 9.90 -5.47 -15.15
C GLU A 126 8.69 -5.39 -16.09
N TYR A 127 8.84 -4.61 -17.16
CA TYR A 127 7.78 -4.34 -18.11
C TYR A 127 8.33 -4.13 -19.52
N THR A 128 7.41 -4.18 -20.48
CA THR A 128 7.60 -3.71 -21.85
C THR A 128 6.62 -2.56 -22.10
N ALA A 129 7.13 -1.43 -22.58
CA ALA A 129 6.32 -0.24 -22.88
C ALA A 129 6.39 0.09 -24.37
N LYS A 130 5.25 0.40 -24.99
CA LYS A 130 5.18 0.86 -26.38
C LYS A 130 4.49 2.22 -26.45
N HIS A 131 5.07 3.12 -27.26
CA HIS A 131 4.59 4.48 -27.50
C HIS A 131 4.45 5.35 -26.23
N ILE A 132 5.29 5.09 -25.22
CA ILE A 132 5.26 5.79 -23.92
C ILE A 132 6.59 6.47 -23.68
N LEU A 133 6.54 7.78 -23.43
CA LEU A 133 7.69 8.62 -23.14
C LEU A 133 8.13 8.50 -21.68
N ALA A 134 7.18 8.62 -20.76
CA ALA A 134 7.38 8.48 -19.33
C ALA A 134 6.08 8.06 -18.65
N PHE A 135 6.16 7.43 -17.48
CA PHE A 135 4.98 7.12 -16.68
C PHE A 135 5.26 7.13 -15.18
N LYS A 136 4.22 7.39 -14.39
CA LYS A 136 4.27 7.40 -12.93
C LYS A 136 3.08 6.66 -12.35
N ALA A 137 3.28 5.90 -11.29
CA ALA A 137 2.19 5.23 -10.59
C ALA A 137 1.20 6.24 -9.98
N SER A 138 -0.10 6.00 -10.21
CA SER A 138 -1.20 6.81 -9.67
C SER A 138 -1.89 6.11 -8.50
N MET A 139 -2.22 4.82 -8.68
CA MET A 139 -2.81 3.98 -7.64
C MET A 139 -2.17 2.59 -7.66
N VAL A 140 -1.84 2.08 -6.47
CA VAL A 140 -1.23 0.76 -6.27
C VAL A 140 -2.02 0.00 -5.22
N CYS A 141 -2.43 -1.22 -5.55
CA CYS A 141 -3.03 -2.15 -4.61
C CYS A 141 -1.97 -3.15 -4.11
N LEU A 142 -1.72 -3.17 -2.81
CA LEU A 142 -0.72 -4.02 -2.16
C LEU A 142 -1.36 -5.15 -1.35
N SER A 143 -0.78 -6.34 -1.39
CA SER A 143 -0.98 -7.40 -0.39
C SER A 143 0.20 -7.49 0.57
N ILE A 144 -0.11 -7.57 1.85
CA ILE A 144 0.85 -7.30 2.93
C ILE A 144 0.60 -8.23 4.11
N PHE A 145 1.64 -8.79 4.73
CA PHE A 145 1.51 -9.62 5.92
C PHE A 145 1.92 -8.89 7.20
N CYS A 146 1.10 -9.03 8.25
CA CYS A 146 1.41 -8.47 9.57
C CYS A 146 2.48 -9.30 10.28
N LYS A 147 3.58 -8.68 10.76
CA LYS A 147 4.66 -9.37 11.49
C LYS A 147 4.20 -10.04 12.79
N ARG A 148 3.16 -9.54 13.45
CA ARG A 148 2.69 -10.07 14.74
C ARG A 148 1.84 -11.33 14.59
N CYS A 149 0.91 -11.35 13.64
CA CYS A 149 -0.11 -12.41 13.53
C CYS A 149 -0.16 -13.10 12.16
N SER A 150 0.77 -12.77 11.26
CA SER A 150 0.90 -13.33 9.91
C SER A 150 -0.37 -13.22 9.07
N THR A 151 -1.27 -12.29 9.40
CA THR A 151 -2.52 -12.09 8.68
C THR A 151 -2.29 -11.22 7.46
N LEU A 152 -2.90 -11.61 6.34
CA LEU A 152 -2.89 -10.86 5.09
C LEU A 152 -3.80 -9.63 5.20
N ASN A 153 -3.27 -8.47 4.83
CA ASN A 153 -3.98 -7.20 4.73
C ASN A 153 -3.81 -6.69 3.29
N ILE A 154 -4.90 -6.16 2.71
CA ILE A 154 -4.89 -5.58 1.37
C ILE A 154 -5.08 -4.09 1.54
N LYS A 155 -4.18 -3.29 0.96
CA LYS A 155 -4.26 -1.83 1.06
C LYS A 155 -3.96 -1.18 -0.28
N THR A 156 -4.83 -0.26 -0.66
CA THR A 156 -4.63 0.63 -1.79
C THR A 156 -3.93 1.90 -1.33
N ILE A 157 -2.90 2.30 -2.06
CA ILE A 157 -2.15 3.54 -1.88
C ILE A 157 -2.31 4.39 -3.14
N GLY A 158 -2.59 5.67 -2.97
CA GLY A 158 -2.97 6.57 -4.07
C GLY A 158 -4.46 6.48 -4.42
N GLY A 159 -4.88 7.18 -5.48
CA GLY A 159 -6.26 7.14 -5.98
C GLY A 159 -7.13 8.39 -5.77
N ASP A 160 -6.61 9.46 -5.16
CA ASP A 160 -7.34 10.72 -4.97
C ASP A 160 -7.02 11.71 -6.12
N GLY A 161 -7.52 11.42 -7.33
CA GLY A 161 -7.42 12.36 -8.47
C GLY A 161 -6.02 12.50 -9.10
N LEU A 162 -5.82 13.58 -9.88
CA LEU A 162 -4.56 13.90 -10.57
C LEU A 162 -3.45 14.38 -9.61
N ASP A 163 -3.73 14.52 -8.32
CA ASP A 163 -2.79 15.02 -7.32
C ASP A 163 -1.79 13.93 -6.93
N ILE A 164 -0.65 13.98 -7.61
CA ILE A 164 0.48 13.11 -7.36
C ILE A 164 1.15 13.55 -6.04
N LYS A 165 0.62 13.10 -4.90
CA LYS A 165 1.25 13.36 -3.59
C LYS A 165 2.66 12.78 -3.57
N LYS A 166 3.65 13.65 -3.34
CA LYS A 166 5.10 13.34 -3.34
C LYS A 166 5.50 12.24 -2.34
N ASN A 167 4.71 12.02 -1.29
CA ASN A 167 4.90 10.92 -0.34
C ASN A 167 3.56 10.57 0.28
N THR A 168 3.20 9.28 0.27
CA THR A 168 1.97 8.83 0.95
C THR A 168 2.37 8.00 2.16
N LYS A 169 2.21 8.58 3.34
CA LYS A 169 2.29 7.88 4.63
C LYS A 169 0.94 7.29 4.95
N THR A 170 0.78 6.00 4.75
CA THR A 170 -0.46 5.28 5.07
C THR A 170 -0.30 4.54 6.39
N ARG A 171 -1.12 4.90 7.38
CA ARG A 171 -1.23 4.18 8.66
C ARG A 171 -2.56 3.43 8.70
N PHE A 172 -2.53 2.17 9.13
CA PHE A 172 -3.73 1.36 9.24
C PHE A 172 -3.55 0.28 10.31
N ASN A 173 -4.65 -0.25 10.83
CA ASN A 173 -4.61 -1.30 11.84
C ASN A 173 -4.73 -2.67 11.18
N CYS A 174 -4.01 -3.65 11.71
CA CYS A 174 -4.16 -5.03 11.27
C CYS A 174 -5.58 -5.53 11.53
N ILE A 175 -6.21 -6.15 10.52
CA ILE A 175 -7.58 -6.68 10.62
C ILE A 175 -7.75 -7.68 11.77
N LYS A 176 -6.71 -8.48 12.10
CA LYS A 176 -6.79 -9.51 13.14
C LYS A 176 -6.32 -9.05 14.51
N CYS A 177 -5.11 -8.48 14.59
CA CYS A 177 -4.47 -8.18 15.88
C CYS A 177 -4.50 -6.70 16.27
N THR A 178 -5.16 -5.88 15.45
CA THR A 178 -5.35 -4.42 15.64
C THR A 178 -4.08 -3.59 15.83
N VAL A 179 -2.89 -4.20 15.72
CA VAL A 179 -1.61 -3.51 15.71
C VAL A 179 -1.58 -2.48 14.60
N GLN A 180 -1.11 -1.28 14.93
CA GLN A 180 -0.87 -0.23 13.97
C GLN A 180 0.32 -0.59 13.06
N LEU A 181 0.07 -0.55 11.76
CA LEU A 181 1.02 -0.78 10.69
C LEU A 181 1.20 0.51 9.89
N SER A 182 2.39 0.74 9.34
CA SER A 182 2.61 1.90 8.45
C SER A 182 3.37 1.53 7.19
N ILE A 183 2.97 2.16 6.09
CA ILE A 183 3.66 2.11 4.80
C ILE A 183 3.93 3.55 4.37
N ASP A 184 5.19 3.89 4.23
CA ASP A 184 5.66 5.14 3.66
C ASP A 184 6.12 4.83 2.23
N SER A 185 5.41 5.36 1.23
CA SER A 185 5.68 5.07 -0.18
C SER A 185 5.86 6.33 -1.03
N THR A 186 6.81 6.25 -1.94
CA THR A 186 7.18 7.33 -2.87
C THR A 186 7.14 6.79 -4.30
N PHE A 187 6.24 7.31 -5.14
CA PHE A 187 6.18 6.92 -6.56
C PHE A 187 7.23 7.67 -7.37
N HIS A 188 8.05 6.94 -8.11
CA HIS A 188 9.07 7.52 -8.98
C HIS A 188 8.53 7.70 -10.40
N LEU A 189 9.05 8.71 -11.10
CA LEU A 189 8.84 8.86 -12.52
C LEU A 189 9.74 7.85 -13.25
N ILE A 190 9.14 7.04 -14.11
CA ILE A 190 9.84 6.08 -14.93
C ILE A 190 9.95 6.62 -16.35
N VAL A 191 11.18 6.64 -16.86
CA VAL A 191 11.49 6.87 -18.27
C VAL A 191 11.95 5.52 -18.84
N PRO A 192 11.22 4.90 -19.81
CA PRO A 192 11.57 3.59 -20.33
C PRO A 192 12.98 3.49 -20.93
N SER A 193 13.49 4.58 -21.50
CA SER A 193 14.85 4.70 -22.05
C SER A 193 15.91 5.09 -21.02
N GLY A 194 15.51 5.49 -19.80
CA GLY A 194 16.43 6.01 -18.79
C GLY A 194 17.00 4.94 -17.85
N GLU A 195 17.97 5.33 -17.02
CA GLU A 195 18.59 4.46 -16.02
C GLU A 195 17.61 4.02 -14.93
N ASN A 196 16.63 4.89 -14.60
CA ASN A 196 15.57 4.61 -13.62
C ASN A 196 14.42 3.76 -14.17
N ARG A 197 14.58 3.14 -15.34
CA ARG A 197 13.52 2.39 -16.01
C ARG A 197 12.88 1.30 -15.16
N LYS A 198 13.59 0.72 -14.19
CA LYS A 198 13.06 -0.37 -13.33
C LYS A 198 12.55 0.10 -11.96
N ASN A 199 12.78 1.36 -11.56
CA ASN A 199 12.57 1.81 -10.19
C ASN A 199 11.16 2.39 -10.02
N LEU A 200 10.16 1.55 -9.76
CA LEU A 200 8.75 1.98 -9.70
C LEU A 200 8.43 2.84 -8.49
N MET A 201 8.82 2.39 -7.30
CA MET A 201 8.55 3.13 -6.06
C MET A 201 9.51 2.72 -4.95
N ARG A 202 9.76 3.65 -4.03
CA ARG A 202 10.34 3.38 -2.71
C ARG A 202 9.22 2.98 -1.77
N ILE A 203 9.47 1.95 -0.96
CA ILE A 203 8.56 1.55 0.12
C ILE A 203 9.34 1.31 1.40
N GLU A 204 8.92 2.00 2.46
CA GLU A 204 9.35 1.75 3.83
C GLU A 204 8.17 1.23 4.65
N CYS A 205 8.35 0.06 5.26
CA CYS A 205 7.29 -0.65 5.95
C CYS A 205 7.66 -0.86 7.42
N THR A 206 6.74 -0.51 8.33
CA THR A 206 6.86 -0.82 9.76
C THR A 206 5.81 -1.87 10.17
N GLY A 207 6.23 -2.87 10.95
CA GLY A 207 5.33 -3.95 11.41
C GLY A 207 4.87 -4.94 10.33
N ILE A 208 5.43 -4.84 9.12
CA ILE A 208 4.96 -5.53 7.90
C ILE A 208 6.08 -6.40 7.30
N TYR A 209 5.72 -7.51 6.64
CA TYR A 209 6.61 -8.30 5.77
C TYR A 209 5.88 -8.83 4.52
N ASN A 210 6.66 -9.29 3.52
CA ASN A 210 6.17 -9.92 2.29
C ASN A 210 5.15 -9.04 1.53
N VAL A 211 5.60 -7.86 1.09
CA VAL A 211 4.79 -6.91 0.34
C VAL A 211 4.76 -7.31 -1.13
N SER A 212 3.57 -7.39 -1.73
CA SER A 212 3.42 -7.67 -3.15
C SER A 212 2.40 -6.72 -3.79
N ILE A 213 2.63 -6.34 -5.05
CA ILE A 213 1.69 -5.54 -5.83
C ILE A 213 0.68 -6.47 -6.50
N ARG A 214 -0.61 -6.15 -6.34
CA ARG A 214 -1.74 -6.86 -6.98
C ARG A 214 -2.24 -6.16 -8.23
N ALA A 215 -2.35 -4.84 -8.18
CA ALA A 215 -2.83 -4.02 -9.27
C ALA A 215 -2.12 -2.68 -9.26
N LEU A 216 -1.91 -2.12 -10.44
CA LEU A 216 -1.25 -0.85 -10.66
C LEU A 216 -1.99 -0.07 -11.75
N SER A 217 -2.28 1.19 -11.48
CA SER A 217 -2.65 2.18 -12.49
C SER A 217 -1.56 3.23 -12.59
N VAL A 218 -1.30 3.69 -13.80
CA VAL A 218 -0.21 4.62 -14.09
C VAL A 218 -0.71 5.77 -14.94
N ASN A 219 -0.20 6.96 -14.65
CA ASN A 219 -0.30 8.10 -15.54
C ASN A 219 0.87 8.00 -16.52
N CYS A 220 0.60 7.83 -17.80
CA CYS A 220 1.61 7.72 -18.85
C CYS A 220 1.52 8.88 -19.84
N VAL A 221 2.65 9.24 -20.44
CA VAL A 221 2.76 10.28 -21.45
C VAL A 221 3.02 9.62 -22.80
N CYS A 222 2.19 9.93 -23.80
CA CYS A 222 2.36 9.41 -25.15
C CYS A 222 3.66 9.95 -25.79
N SER A 223 4.43 9.09 -26.45
CA SER A 223 5.65 9.52 -27.16
C SER A 223 5.39 10.33 -28.42
N GLY A 224 4.21 10.22 -29.04
CA GLY A 224 3.88 10.90 -30.29
C GLY A 224 3.31 12.30 -30.10
N CYS A 225 2.42 12.49 -29.12
CA CYS A 225 1.71 13.75 -28.91
C CYS A 225 1.86 14.35 -27.50
N SER A 226 2.67 13.72 -26.63
CA SER A 226 2.95 14.21 -25.28
C SER A 226 1.73 14.39 -24.37
N THR A 227 0.55 13.89 -24.77
CA THR A 227 -0.65 13.94 -23.93
C THR A 227 -0.55 12.91 -22.81
N ALA A 228 -0.98 13.29 -21.60
CA ALA A 228 -1.05 12.41 -20.45
C ALA A 228 -2.35 11.59 -20.44
N HIS A 229 -2.22 10.29 -20.20
CA HIS A 229 -3.31 9.32 -20.14
C HIS A 229 -3.24 8.50 -18.85
N LEU A 230 -4.40 8.06 -18.36
CA LEU A 230 -4.49 7.07 -17.29
C LEU A 230 -4.56 5.68 -17.93
N LEU A 231 -3.59 4.83 -17.62
CA LEU A 231 -3.47 3.48 -18.16
C LEU A 231 -3.42 2.45 -17.04
N GLU A 232 -4.16 1.36 -17.20
CA GLU A 232 -4.02 0.18 -16.35
C GLU A 232 -3.05 -0.81 -16.99
N LEU A 233 -2.26 -1.50 -16.15
CA LEU A 233 -1.31 -2.50 -16.65
C LEU A 233 -1.98 -3.59 -17.49
N ASN A 234 -1.28 -4.05 -18.51
CA ASN A 234 -1.71 -5.08 -19.47
C ASN A 234 -2.95 -4.73 -20.30
N LYS A 235 -3.42 -3.48 -20.25
CA LYS A 235 -4.45 -2.97 -21.15
C LYS A 235 -3.81 -2.12 -22.24
N LYS A 236 -4.47 -2.12 -23.40
CA LYS A 236 -4.11 -1.27 -24.54
C LYS A 236 -5.05 -0.08 -24.55
N LEU A 237 -4.49 1.12 -24.68
CA LEU A 237 -5.26 2.37 -24.73
C LEU A 237 -4.95 3.13 -26.03
N PRO A 238 -5.95 3.39 -26.88
CA PRO A 238 -5.75 4.22 -28.06
C PRO A 238 -5.61 5.69 -27.64
N CYS A 239 -4.58 6.35 -28.16
CA CYS A 239 -4.37 7.78 -28.02
C CYS A 239 -5.03 8.53 -29.19
N SER A 240 -5.41 9.79 -28.98
CA SER A 240 -5.99 10.66 -30.01
C SER A 240 -5.07 10.89 -31.22
N CYS A 241 -3.76 10.70 -31.06
CA CYS A 241 -2.78 10.78 -32.14
C CYS A 241 -2.61 9.47 -32.95
N GLY A 242 -3.44 8.45 -32.69
CA GLY A 242 -3.35 7.14 -33.36
C GLY A 242 -2.33 6.17 -32.77
N CYS A 243 -1.55 6.57 -31.76
CA CYS A 243 -0.66 5.66 -31.04
C CYS A 243 -1.44 4.72 -30.11
N LEU A 244 -1.02 3.46 -30.04
CA LEU A 244 -1.58 2.47 -29.11
C LEU A 244 -0.65 2.35 -27.88
N LEU A 245 -1.05 2.96 -26.78
CA LEU A 245 -0.30 2.95 -25.53
C LEU A 245 -0.44 1.60 -24.84
N GLU A 246 0.68 0.98 -24.50
CA GLU A 246 0.72 -0.35 -23.89
C GLU A 246 1.86 -0.43 -22.88
N ILE A 247 1.55 -0.87 -21.65
CA ILE A 247 2.53 -1.30 -20.63
C ILE A 247 2.17 -2.72 -20.22
N MET A 248 2.97 -3.69 -20.65
CA MET A 248 2.80 -5.10 -20.30
C MET A 248 3.81 -5.48 -19.23
N GLN A 249 3.33 -6.12 -18.16
CA GLN A 249 4.19 -6.68 -17.12
C GLN A 249 4.80 -8.02 -17.58
N ASP A 250 6.02 -8.32 -17.14
CA ASP A 250 6.62 -9.64 -17.36
C ASP A 250 5.87 -10.71 -16.53
N LYS A 251 5.66 -11.90 -17.12
CA LYS A 251 4.87 -12.99 -16.52
C LYS A 251 5.65 -13.78 -15.46
N SER A 252 6.98 -13.73 -15.47
CA SER A 252 7.81 -14.56 -14.58
C SER A 252 7.84 -14.02 -13.14
N MET A 253 8.24 -12.75 -12.96
CA MET A 253 8.28 -12.03 -11.69
C MET A 253 8.18 -10.50 -11.95
N PRO A 254 6.97 -9.93 -12.14
CA PRO A 254 6.82 -8.55 -12.57
C PRO A 254 7.34 -7.54 -11.55
N PHE A 255 7.27 -7.87 -10.26
CA PHE A 255 7.69 -7.00 -9.17
C PHE A 255 8.68 -7.73 -8.28
N LYS A 256 9.84 -7.12 -8.06
CA LYS A 256 10.87 -7.65 -7.16
C LYS A 256 11.28 -6.56 -6.18
N GLU A 257 11.10 -6.85 -4.90
CA GLU A 257 11.61 -6.01 -3.81
C GLU A 257 13.15 -6.03 -3.85
N VAL A 258 13.75 -4.87 -4.02
CA VAL A 258 15.19 -4.65 -3.93
C VAL A 258 15.45 -3.98 -2.59
N ILE A 259 16.05 -4.74 -1.70
CA ILE A 259 16.45 -4.25 -0.38
C ILE A 259 17.84 -3.64 -0.53
N CYS A 260 17.91 -2.32 -0.67
CA CYS A 260 19.17 -1.59 -0.50
C CYS A 260 19.55 -1.62 0.98
N ARG A 261 20.19 -2.71 1.42
CA ARG A 261 21.01 -2.61 2.62
C ARG A 261 22.08 -1.59 2.27
N ALA A 262 22.14 -0.49 3.03
CA ALA A 262 23.35 0.33 3.08
C ALA A 262 24.51 -0.66 3.14
N ALA A 263 25.45 -0.53 2.22
CA ALA A 263 26.60 -1.41 2.14
C ALA A 263 27.51 -1.14 3.35
N SER A 264 27.06 -1.49 4.56
CA SER A 264 27.92 -2.05 5.59
C SER A 264 28.34 -3.45 5.13
N THR A 265 28.94 -3.53 3.95
CA THR A 265 29.72 -4.67 3.53
C THR A 265 31.17 -4.24 3.63
N VAL A 266 31.64 -4.11 4.86
CA VAL A 266 32.81 -4.93 5.16
C VAL A 266 32.35 -6.35 4.86
N LYS A 267 32.65 -6.87 3.67
CA LYS A 267 32.54 -8.30 3.40
C LYS A 267 33.55 -8.96 4.33
N MET A 268 33.17 -9.16 5.59
CA MET A 268 33.94 -9.98 6.50
C MET A 268 33.91 -11.40 5.89
N PRO A 269 35.08 -12.00 5.63
CA PRO A 269 35.17 -13.26 4.94
C PRO A 269 34.34 -14.30 5.69
N ALA A 270 33.59 -15.04 4.90
CA ALA A 270 32.75 -16.15 5.28
C ALA A 270 33.58 -17.27 5.93
N LYS A 271 34.02 -17.13 7.19
CA LYS A 271 34.67 -18.24 7.92
C LYS A 271 33.63 -19.35 8.23
N GLY A 272 33.98 -20.59 7.93
CA GLY A 272 33.16 -21.78 8.16
C GLY A 272 32.75 -22.51 6.88
N ASP A 273 33.13 -23.79 6.77
CA ASP A 273 32.87 -24.66 5.62
C ASP A 273 31.39 -25.10 5.55
N VAL A 274 30.54 -24.22 5.00
CA VAL A 274 29.13 -24.53 4.70
C VAL A 274 28.96 -25.86 3.93
N PRO A 275 29.80 -26.20 2.93
CA PRO A 275 29.67 -27.49 2.24
C PRO A 275 29.81 -28.71 3.17
N SER A 276 30.69 -28.65 4.17
CA SER A 276 30.87 -29.74 5.15
C SER A 276 29.65 -29.91 6.07
N LEU A 277 29.06 -28.79 6.49
CA LEU A 277 27.86 -28.77 7.32
C LEU A 277 26.61 -29.20 6.54
N LEU A 278 26.56 -28.94 5.24
CA LEU A 278 25.47 -29.43 4.38
C LEU A 278 25.57 -30.94 4.14
N LYS A 279 26.76 -31.52 4.03
CA LYS A 279 26.94 -32.99 3.94
C LYS A 279 26.36 -33.72 5.15
N THR A 280 26.41 -33.10 6.33
CA THR A 280 25.82 -33.64 7.58
C THR A 280 24.37 -33.18 7.79
N GLY A 281 23.76 -32.50 6.82
CA GLY A 281 22.40 -31.98 6.90
C GLY A 281 22.20 -30.90 7.96
N GLY A 282 23.28 -30.25 8.40
CA GLY A 282 23.27 -29.28 9.50
C GLY A 282 23.04 -29.90 10.88
N THR A 283 23.24 -31.22 11.02
CA THR A 283 23.11 -31.93 12.31
C THR A 283 24.45 -31.99 13.03
N CYS A 284 24.41 -32.09 14.35
CA CYS A 284 25.61 -32.30 15.17
C CYS A 284 25.32 -33.28 16.31
N VAL A 285 26.37 -33.67 17.03
CA VAL A 285 26.28 -34.59 18.18
C VAL A 285 25.38 -34.04 19.29
N HIS A 286 25.41 -32.72 19.52
CA HIS A 286 24.61 -32.05 20.56
C HIS A 286 23.12 -31.98 20.19
N TYR A 287 22.82 -31.66 18.93
CA TYR A 287 21.45 -31.48 18.43
C TYR A 287 21.16 -32.35 17.22
N LYS A 288 21.08 -33.66 17.43
CA LYS A 288 20.83 -34.66 16.37
C LYS A 288 19.52 -34.45 15.59
N LYS A 289 18.54 -33.78 16.21
CA LYS A 289 17.22 -33.50 15.63
C LYS A 289 17.12 -32.11 14.97
N SER A 290 18.19 -31.32 14.98
CA SER A 290 18.24 -30.00 14.35
C SER A 290 18.99 -30.11 13.02
N SER A 291 18.37 -29.64 11.94
CA SER A 291 19.00 -29.48 10.61
C SER A 291 19.20 -28.01 10.26
N ARG A 292 19.56 -27.22 11.28
CA ARG A 292 19.77 -25.78 11.20
C ARG A 292 21.25 -25.49 11.33
N ILE A 293 21.79 -24.73 10.40
CA ILE A 293 23.16 -24.20 10.46
C ILE A 293 23.04 -22.74 10.84
N PHE A 294 23.48 -22.37 12.03
CA PHE A 294 23.34 -21.00 12.54
C PHE A 294 24.46 -20.11 12.02
N ILE A 295 24.12 -18.86 11.73
CA ILE A 295 25.10 -17.81 11.43
C ILE A 295 25.19 -16.93 12.69
N PHE A 296 26.31 -17.02 13.39
CA PHE A 296 26.50 -16.33 14.66
C PHE A 296 26.89 -14.86 14.43
N PRO A 297 26.18 -13.87 14.99
CA PRO A 297 26.47 -12.46 14.73
C PRO A 297 27.77 -11.96 15.38
N CYS A 298 28.31 -12.68 16.37
CA CYS A 298 29.56 -12.30 17.06
C CYS A 298 30.79 -12.38 16.15
N CYS A 299 30.87 -13.38 15.27
CA CYS A 299 32.03 -13.62 14.42
C CYS A 299 31.66 -13.97 12.96
N ASN A 300 30.36 -13.99 12.64
CA ASN A 300 29.79 -14.32 11.33
C ASN A 300 30.18 -15.72 10.81
N THR A 301 30.53 -16.62 11.74
CA THR A 301 30.85 -18.01 11.45
C THR A 301 29.60 -18.89 11.46
N ARG A 302 29.73 -20.10 10.92
CA ARG A 302 28.61 -21.04 10.78
C ARG A 302 28.88 -22.31 11.56
N TYR A 303 27.94 -22.62 12.45
CA TYR A 303 27.97 -23.86 13.22
C TYR A 303 26.58 -24.45 13.33
N ALA A 304 26.49 -25.78 13.47
CA ALA A 304 25.22 -26.47 13.67
C ALA A 304 24.55 -26.11 15.02
N CYS A 305 25.31 -25.59 15.99
CA CYS A 305 24.80 -25.09 17.25
C CYS A 305 25.80 -24.18 17.98
N ASP A 306 25.32 -23.55 19.06
CA ASP A 306 26.05 -22.73 20.01
C ASP A 306 27.18 -23.48 20.72
N ILE A 307 26.96 -24.73 21.11
CA ILE A 307 27.99 -25.56 21.75
C ILE A 307 29.15 -25.84 20.79
N CYS A 308 28.84 -26.11 19.50
CA CYS A 308 29.86 -26.27 18.48
C CYS A 308 30.64 -24.96 18.25
N HIS A 309 29.97 -23.81 18.25
CA HIS A 309 30.63 -22.51 18.16
C HIS A 309 31.60 -22.31 19.32
N ASN A 310 31.13 -22.44 20.57
CA ASN A 310 31.93 -22.18 21.77
C ASN A 310 33.14 -23.11 21.92
N LYS A 311 33.12 -24.28 21.26
CA LYS A 311 34.24 -25.21 21.25
C LYS A 311 35.36 -24.76 20.29
N HIS A 312 35.02 -24.07 19.22
CA HIS A 312 35.95 -23.70 18.16
C HIS A 312 36.35 -22.22 18.18
N GLU A 313 35.57 -21.38 18.86
CA GLU A 313 35.79 -19.95 18.95
C GLU A 313 36.22 -19.53 20.36
N SER A 314 37.05 -18.50 20.47
CA SER A 314 37.58 -17.99 21.74
C SER A 314 36.60 -17.12 22.55
N HIS A 315 35.35 -17.00 22.08
CA HIS A 315 34.32 -16.15 22.67
C HIS A 315 32.97 -16.89 22.75
N PRO A 316 32.10 -16.53 23.70
CA PRO A 316 30.79 -17.14 23.82
C PRO A 316 29.88 -16.77 22.63
N ALA A 317 29.06 -17.72 22.23
CA ALA A 317 28.07 -17.58 21.17
C ALA A 317 27.03 -16.52 21.54
N VAL A 318 26.86 -15.52 20.68
CA VAL A 318 25.71 -14.62 20.71
C VAL A 318 24.55 -15.26 19.97
N LEU A 319 23.31 -15.10 20.47
CA LEU A 319 22.12 -15.70 19.87
C LEU A 319 22.02 -15.37 18.36
N ALA A 320 21.96 -16.42 17.55
CA ALA A 320 21.87 -16.29 16.10
C ALA A 320 20.46 -15.87 15.66
N THR A 321 20.38 -14.90 14.74
CA THR A 321 19.11 -14.44 14.11
C THR A 321 18.94 -14.97 12.69
N ARG A 322 20.02 -15.46 12.07
CA ARG A 322 20.06 -16.03 10.72
C ARG A 322 20.50 -17.50 10.75
N MET A 323 19.98 -18.30 9.82
CA MET A 323 20.37 -19.69 9.63
C MET A 323 20.42 -20.07 8.15
N ILE A 324 21.16 -21.11 7.84
CA ILE A 324 21.13 -21.83 6.58
C ILE A 324 20.35 -23.13 6.81
N CYS A 325 19.41 -23.42 5.90
CA CYS A 325 18.70 -24.69 5.89
C CYS A 325 19.68 -25.83 5.56
N GLY A 326 19.86 -26.77 6.48
CA GLY A 326 20.73 -27.93 6.29
C GLY A 326 20.31 -28.87 5.14
N LYS A 327 19.09 -28.73 4.61
CA LYS A 327 18.56 -29.58 3.53
C LYS A 327 18.69 -28.98 2.13
N CYS A 328 18.43 -27.67 2.00
CA CYS A 328 18.44 -27.00 0.69
C CYS A 328 19.50 -25.90 0.57
N GLY A 329 20.27 -25.63 1.63
CA GLY A 329 21.33 -24.61 1.62
C GLY A 329 20.83 -23.17 1.55
N ILE A 330 19.51 -22.92 1.59
CA ILE A 330 18.95 -21.58 1.52
C ILE A 330 19.10 -20.90 2.89
N GLU A 331 19.64 -19.69 2.86
CA GLU A 331 19.76 -18.82 4.02
C GLU A 331 18.44 -18.10 4.31
N GLY A 332 18.10 -17.94 5.59
CA GLY A 332 16.91 -17.23 6.04
C GLY A 332 16.94 -16.90 7.53
N PRO A 333 15.86 -16.31 8.08
CA PRO A 333 15.74 -16.09 9.51
C PRO A 333 15.68 -17.43 10.25
N VAL A 334 16.15 -17.46 11.51
CA VAL A 334 16.02 -18.66 12.36
C VAL A 334 14.55 -19.03 12.51
N SER A 335 14.19 -20.24 12.09
CA SER A 335 12.81 -20.74 12.08
C SER A 335 12.80 -22.26 12.28
N PRO A 336 11.75 -22.85 12.88
CA PRO A 336 11.58 -24.30 12.94
C PRO A 336 11.32 -24.94 11.56
N VAL A 337 10.87 -24.15 10.58
CA VAL A 337 10.57 -24.59 9.22
C VAL A 337 11.39 -23.79 8.21
N CYS A 338 11.86 -24.44 7.15
CA CYS A 338 12.58 -23.77 6.07
C CYS A 338 11.67 -22.74 5.37
N GLY A 339 12.14 -21.49 5.25
CA GLY A 339 11.43 -20.40 4.57
C GLY A 339 11.42 -20.47 3.05
N SER A 340 12.10 -21.45 2.44
CA SER A 340 12.06 -21.67 0.99
C SER A 340 10.69 -22.20 0.56
N SER A 341 10.13 -21.61 -0.50
CA SER A 341 8.86 -22.04 -1.12
C SER A 341 8.89 -23.47 -1.64
N VAL A 342 10.09 -23.97 -1.99
CA VAL A 342 10.31 -25.32 -2.55
C VAL A 342 10.56 -26.33 -1.44
N CYS A 343 11.42 -26.02 -0.47
CA CYS A 343 11.85 -27.01 0.53
C CYS A 343 10.82 -27.22 1.64
N LYS A 344 10.30 -26.15 2.26
CA LYS A 344 9.32 -26.15 3.39
C LYS A 344 9.56 -27.19 4.49
N ALA A 345 10.79 -27.69 4.63
CA ALA A 345 11.07 -28.81 5.51
C ALA A 345 11.06 -28.38 6.97
N SER A 346 10.56 -29.25 7.86
CA SER A 346 10.76 -29.13 9.30
C SER A 346 12.25 -29.31 9.61
N LEU A 347 12.85 -28.30 10.23
CA LEU A 347 14.27 -28.24 10.58
C LEU A 347 14.52 -28.60 12.05
N THR A 348 13.46 -28.63 12.86
CA THR A 348 13.45 -29.13 14.23
C THR A 348 12.71 -30.47 14.31
N GLY A 349 13.10 -31.30 15.28
CA GLY A 349 12.40 -32.55 15.58
C GLY A 349 10.97 -32.30 16.05
N LYS A 350 10.04 -33.20 15.70
CA LYS A 350 8.68 -33.21 16.23
C LYS A 350 8.70 -33.52 17.73
N SER A 351 8.08 -32.68 18.56
CA SER A 351 7.73 -33.05 19.93
C SER A 351 6.60 -34.08 19.86
N SER A 352 6.85 -35.32 20.30
CA SER A 352 5.76 -36.26 20.53
C SER A 352 5.49 -36.36 22.03
N ALA A 353 4.27 -36.77 22.39
CA ALA A 353 3.89 -37.04 23.78
C ALA A 353 4.67 -38.23 24.40
N PHE A 354 5.43 -38.98 23.59
CA PHE A 354 6.26 -40.09 24.03
C PHE A 354 7.71 -39.65 24.20
N TRP A 355 8.35 -40.12 25.27
CA TRP A 355 9.79 -39.95 25.49
C TRP A 355 10.58 -40.32 24.23
N GLU A 356 11.58 -39.50 23.90
CA GLU A 356 12.42 -39.58 22.70
C GLU A 356 11.73 -39.41 21.33
N GLY A 357 10.47 -38.97 21.28
CA GLY A 357 9.80 -38.79 19.98
C GLY A 357 9.22 -40.10 19.43
N GLY A 358 8.93 -41.08 20.30
CA GLY A 358 8.40 -42.40 19.91
C GLY A 358 9.43 -43.38 19.35
N LYS A 359 10.73 -43.06 19.45
CA LYS A 359 11.85 -43.93 19.04
C LYS A 359 12.50 -44.72 20.17
N GLY A 360 12.22 -44.37 21.43
CA GLY A 360 12.68 -45.17 22.56
C GLY A 360 11.98 -46.52 22.55
N SER A 361 12.74 -47.62 22.56
CA SER A 361 12.14 -48.93 22.76
C SER A 361 11.56 -48.95 24.18
N ARG A 362 10.34 -49.48 24.33
CA ARG A 362 9.73 -49.65 25.65
C ARG A 362 10.53 -50.69 26.43
N ASN A 363 11.49 -50.23 27.22
CA ASN A 363 12.26 -51.12 28.07
C ASN A 363 11.39 -51.54 29.27
N LYS A 364 10.89 -52.79 29.26
CA LYS A 364 10.03 -53.35 30.32
C LYS A 364 10.66 -53.24 31.71
N VAL A 365 12.00 -53.19 31.81
CA VAL A 365 12.73 -53.05 33.08
C VAL A 365 12.51 -51.67 33.71
N THR A 366 12.60 -50.59 32.91
CA THR A 366 12.48 -49.21 33.39
C THR A 366 11.04 -48.67 33.38
N MET A 367 10.11 -49.37 32.71
CA MET A 367 8.70 -49.00 32.73
C MET A 367 8.11 -49.08 34.15
N SER A 368 7.23 -48.14 34.49
CA SER A 368 6.47 -48.16 35.74
C SER A 368 5.64 -49.44 35.85
N ARG A 369 5.50 -49.99 37.06
CA ARG A 369 4.60 -51.13 37.33
C ARG A 369 3.13 -50.81 37.01
N LYS A 370 2.75 -49.53 37.00
CA LYS A 370 1.39 -49.05 36.71
C LYS A 370 1.13 -48.83 35.21
N ASP A 371 2.13 -48.99 34.35
CA ASP A 371 1.96 -48.80 32.91
C ASP A 371 1.22 -50.00 32.30
N SER A 372 0.06 -49.74 31.69
CA SER A 372 -0.83 -50.77 31.13
C SER A 372 -0.17 -51.61 30.04
N LYS A 373 0.91 -51.13 29.41
CA LYS A 373 1.64 -51.86 28.37
C LYS A 373 2.89 -52.61 28.87
N LYS A 374 3.21 -52.55 30.17
CA LYS A 374 4.36 -53.27 30.73
C LYS A 374 4.18 -54.79 30.68
N TYR A 375 2.97 -55.25 31.00
CA TYR A 375 2.62 -56.67 31.11
C TYR A 375 1.74 -57.19 29.97
N SER A 376 1.40 -56.35 28.97
CA SER A 376 0.72 -56.85 27.78
C SER A 376 1.66 -57.77 27.00
N ARG A 377 1.16 -58.95 26.60
CA ARG A 377 1.90 -59.97 25.88
C ARG A 377 2.41 -59.47 24.54
#